data_AF-A0A9X1N6C6-F1
#
_entry.id   AF-A0A9X1N6C6-F1
#
_cell.length_a   1.000
_cell.length_b   1.000
_cell.length_c   1.000
_cell.angle_alpha   90.00
_cell.angle_beta   90.00
_cell.angle_gamma   90.00
#
_symmetry.space_group_name_H-M   'P 1'
#
loop_
_entity.id
_entity.type
_entity.pdbx_description
1 polymer ?
#
loop_
_entity_poly.entity_id
_entity_poly.type
_entity_poly.pdbx_seq_one_letter_code
_entity_poly.pdbx_strand_id
1 'polypeptide(L)'
;MNKAILLMACGLVMAGCAGAPAVSPTKTDKAGSDSLALQVMKANGYSAGLKDAEVELEATPSSGGLTADTLNALLLREHLLGRATPLPGVPNSAMSAFFVLELFNDQTYLPRHGMWMPVWMPQSLARDALDAQQKLTAIIEQAVAESLPADYRTKPYEWSNKAIFGAESSYRMLRVDGPLCEGWSCVIRGSLSSSERPTKSFDAKMVRVDTPPFIRDGDGSSYRLRGLGGVVLHKVVEEYDEKGAVSGHWHRVKTEPLSGFDHAAFYRRLSTALPDWAFIYFGPEYTHNKARIPFVLNRGKELLFIKRAEPSE
;
A
#
# COMPACT_ATOMS: atom_id res chain seq x y z
N MET A 1 -54.24 42.87 3.20
CA MET A 1 -53.17 43.86 2.94
C MET A 1 -51.85 43.12 2.89
N ASN A 2 -51.18 43.20 1.72
CA ASN A 2 -49.79 42.86 1.31
C ASN A 2 -49.18 41.52 1.78
N LYS A 3 -48.95 40.47 0.97
CA LYS A 3 -48.27 40.30 -0.35
C LYS A 3 -46.83 40.83 -0.42
N ALA A 4 -45.93 39.88 -0.72
CA ALA A 4 -44.69 39.96 -1.51
C ALA A 4 -43.37 40.41 -0.84
N ILE A 5 -42.46 39.45 -0.61
CA ILE A 5 -41.02 39.42 -0.98
C ILE A 5 -40.65 37.92 -1.15
N LEU A 6 -40.79 37.28 -2.32
CA LEU A 6 -39.84 37.17 -3.47
C LEU A 6 -38.41 36.72 -3.06
N LEU A 7 -38.02 35.43 -3.17
CA LEU A 7 -37.43 34.75 -4.34
C LEU A 7 -36.25 35.51 -5.01
N MET A 8 -35.02 35.17 -4.62
CA MET A 8 -33.73 35.37 -5.32
C MET A 8 -32.65 34.65 -4.48
N ALA A 9 -31.74 33.80 -4.95
CA ALA A 9 -31.45 33.30 -6.28
C ALA A 9 -30.73 31.94 -6.14
N CYS A 10 -31.17 30.94 -6.91
CA CYS A 10 -30.31 29.86 -7.37
C CYS A 10 -29.25 30.45 -8.30
N GLY A 11 -27.98 30.07 -8.12
CA GLY A 11 -26.95 30.30 -9.13
C GLY A 11 -25.56 30.52 -8.57
N LEU A 12 -24.84 29.42 -8.30
CA LEU A 12 -23.40 29.32 -8.53
C LEU A 12 -23.03 27.83 -8.54
N VAL A 13 -23.21 27.22 -9.71
CA VAL A 13 -22.51 25.99 -10.09
C VAL A 13 -21.20 26.43 -10.74
N MET A 14 -20.14 25.66 -10.51
CA MET A 14 -18.89 25.56 -11.28
C MET A 14 -17.74 26.52 -10.91
N ALA A 15 -16.83 26.01 -10.06
CA ALA A 15 -15.38 26.13 -10.27
C ALA A 15 -14.72 24.87 -9.69
N GLY A 16 -13.98 24.16 -10.55
CA GLY A 16 -13.61 22.76 -10.37
C GLY A 16 -12.57 22.48 -9.29
N CYS A 17 -12.82 21.44 -8.50
CA CYS A 17 -11.83 20.40 -8.31
C CYS A 17 -12.36 19.19 -9.07
N ALA A 18 -11.68 18.84 -10.16
CA ALA A 18 -11.86 17.55 -10.79
C ALA A 18 -11.59 16.49 -9.73
N GLY A 19 -12.65 15.98 -9.11
CA GLY A 19 -12.57 14.75 -8.35
C GLY A 19 -12.04 13.71 -9.32
N ALA A 20 -10.83 13.22 -9.06
CA ALA A 20 -10.33 12.03 -9.70
C ALA A 20 -11.46 11.00 -9.63
N PRO A 21 -11.81 10.32 -10.74
CA PRO A 21 -12.94 9.41 -10.74
C PRO A 21 -12.74 8.46 -9.58
N ALA A 22 -13.68 8.49 -8.63
CA ALA A 22 -13.80 7.42 -7.67
C ALA A 22 -13.71 6.14 -8.48
N VAL A 23 -12.76 5.25 -8.15
CA VAL A 23 -12.73 3.91 -8.70
C VAL A 23 -14.15 3.36 -8.58
N SER A 24 -14.86 3.40 -9.71
CA SER A 24 -16.06 2.64 -9.94
C SER A 24 -15.59 1.19 -9.90
N PRO A 25 -16.34 0.29 -9.25
CA PRO A 25 -16.01 -1.13 -9.26
C PRO A 25 -16.21 -1.63 -10.70
N THR A 26 -15.23 -1.44 -11.57
CA THR A 26 -15.37 -1.79 -12.97
C THR A 26 -14.02 -2.15 -13.55
N LYS A 27 -13.70 -3.46 -13.45
CA LYS A 27 -13.54 -4.35 -14.62
C LYS A 27 -13.25 -5.82 -14.25
N THR A 28 -13.73 -6.33 -13.11
CA THR A 28 -13.78 -7.79 -12.84
C THR A 28 -14.97 -8.15 -11.95
N ASP A 29 -16.12 -7.49 -12.14
CA ASP A 29 -17.38 -7.94 -11.55
C ASP A 29 -18.04 -9.01 -12.44
N LYS A 30 -17.24 -9.97 -12.93
CA LYS A 30 -17.82 -11.25 -13.34
C LYS A 30 -17.96 -12.07 -12.06
N ALA A 31 -19.13 -12.64 -11.82
CA ALA A 31 -19.25 -13.70 -10.83
C ALA A 31 -18.14 -14.74 -11.10
N GLY A 32 -17.41 -15.13 -10.06
CA GLY A 32 -16.31 -16.09 -10.16
C GLY A 32 -14.90 -15.54 -10.43
N SER A 33 -14.68 -14.26 -10.78
CA SER A 33 -13.31 -13.73 -10.92
C SER A 33 -12.67 -13.33 -9.59
N ASP A 34 -11.35 -13.53 -9.48
CA ASP A 34 -10.53 -13.11 -8.33
C ASP A 34 -10.74 -11.62 -7.99
N SER A 35 -10.72 -11.27 -6.71
CA SER A 35 -10.69 -9.89 -6.25
C SER A 35 -9.45 -9.16 -6.78
N LEU A 36 -9.53 -7.83 -6.92
CA LEU A 36 -8.38 -7.05 -7.34
C LEU A 36 -7.18 -7.24 -6.38
N ALA A 37 -7.44 -7.40 -5.08
CA ALA A 37 -6.39 -7.67 -4.09
C ALA A 37 -5.66 -8.99 -4.38
N LEU A 38 -6.41 -10.06 -4.68
CA LEU A 38 -5.83 -11.35 -5.04
C LEU A 38 -5.11 -11.31 -6.39
N GLN A 39 -5.65 -10.62 -7.39
CA GLN A 39 -5.00 -10.41 -8.69
C GLN A 39 -3.63 -9.72 -8.53
N VAL A 40 -3.56 -8.66 -7.71
CA VAL A 40 -2.31 -7.94 -7.38
C VAL A 40 -1.30 -8.90 -6.76
N MET A 41 -1.70 -9.69 -5.76
CA MET A 41 -0.79 -10.62 -5.09
C MET A 41 -0.31 -11.76 -6.01
N LYS A 42 -1.20 -12.28 -6.88
CA LYS A 42 -0.85 -13.29 -7.89
C LYS A 42 0.17 -12.75 -8.88
N ALA A 43 -0.06 -11.57 -9.43
CA ALA A 43 0.87 -10.93 -10.37
C ALA A 43 2.21 -10.56 -9.72
N ASN A 44 2.22 -10.25 -8.42
CA ASN A 44 3.44 -9.96 -7.69
C ASN A 44 4.24 -11.23 -7.34
N GLY A 45 3.63 -12.42 -7.45
CA GLY A 45 4.26 -13.71 -7.15
C GLY A 45 4.24 -14.09 -5.66
N TYR A 46 3.37 -13.48 -4.86
CA TYR A 46 3.29 -13.67 -3.41
C TYR A 46 1.88 -14.01 -2.91
N SER A 47 1.09 -14.68 -3.75
CA SER A 47 -0.26 -15.15 -3.45
C SER A 47 -0.33 -16.52 -2.77
N ALA A 48 0.79 -17.19 -2.53
CA ALA A 48 0.79 -18.51 -1.90
C ALA A 48 0.01 -18.44 -0.57
N GLY A 49 -0.88 -19.41 -0.35
CA GLY A 49 -1.75 -19.42 0.82
C GLY A 49 -2.97 -18.50 0.75
N LEU A 50 -2.95 -17.39 -0.02
CA LEU A 50 -4.05 -16.43 -0.13
C LEU A 50 -5.15 -16.91 -1.09
N LYS A 51 -6.40 -16.86 -0.64
CA LYS A 51 -7.61 -17.00 -1.46
C LYS A 51 -8.58 -15.84 -1.22
N ASP A 52 -9.61 -15.72 -2.04
CA ASP A 52 -10.72 -14.80 -1.75
C ASP A 52 -11.76 -15.48 -0.88
N ALA A 53 -12.34 -14.71 0.04
CA ALA A 53 -13.57 -15.09 0.72
C ALA A 53 -14.77 -14.82 -0.20
N GLU A 54 -15.68 -15.78 -0.27
CA GLU A 54 -16.94 -15.64 -0.99
C GLU A 54 -17.98 -15.00 -0.09
N VAL A 55 -18.64 -13.95 -0.59
CA VAL A 55 -19.67 -13.25 0.15
C VAL A 55 -20.97 -13.27 -0.65
N GLU A 56 -22.02 -13.78 -0.01
CA GLU A 56 -23.40 -13.64 -0.46
C GLU A 56 -23.87 -12.22 -0.13
N LEU A 57 -23.91 -11.36 -1.14
CA LEU A 57 -24.58 -10.06 -1.05
C LEU A 57 -26.06 -10.31 -1.39
N GLU A 58 -26.92 -10.44 -0.37
CA GLU A 58 -28.37 -10.50 -0.59
C GLU A 58 -28.85 -9.22 -1.27
N ALA A 59 -29.22 -9.33 -2.55
CA ALA A 59 -29.86 -8.27 -3.29
C ALA A 59 -31.31 -8.11 -2.79
N THR A 60 -31.54 -7.21 -1.83
CA THR A 60 -32.91 -6.78 -1.52
C THR A 60 -33.35 -5.78 -2.60
N PRO A 61 -34.39 -6.07 -3.40
CA PRO A 61 -34.83 -5.17 -4.45
C PRO A 61 -35.67 -4.06 -3.83
N SER A 62 -35.03 -2.98 -3.37
CA SER A 62 -35.73 -1.72 -3.12
C SER A 62 -35.23 -0.65 -4.08
N SER A 63 -36.17 -0.15 -4.87
CA SER A 63 -36.00 0.87 -5.90
C SER A 63 -35.42 2.18 -5.37
N GLY A 64 -34.29 2.62 -5.94
CA GLY A 64 -33.88 4.03 -5.97
C GLY A 64 -32.43 4.32 -5.56
N GLY A 65 -31.58 4.58 -6.55
CA GLY A 65 -30.23 5.15 -6.36
C GLY A 65 -29.21 4.17 -5.78
N LEU A 66 -27.91 4.47 -5.88
CA LEU A 66 -26.81 3.67 -5.29
C LEU A 66 -27.06 3.35 -3.79
N THR A 67 -27.66 2.21 -3.39
CA THR A 67 -28.17 2.16 -2.00
C THR A 67 -28.21 0.84 -1.21
N ALA A 68 -28.19 -0.38 -1.77
CA ALA A 68 -28.25 -1.62 -0.94
C ALA A 68 -26.94 -2.44 -0.97
N ASP A 69 -26.57 -2.98 -2.13
CA ASP A 69 -25.38 -3.86 -2.25
C ASP A 69 -24.07 -3.14 -1.95
N THR A 70 -23.96 -1.88 -2.38
CA THR A 70 -22.79 -1.03 -2.10
C THR A 70 -22.70 -0.69 -0.62
N LEU A 71 -23.84 -0.53 0.04
CA LEU A 71 -23.92 -0.26 1.47
C LEU A 71 -23.60 -1.52 2.29
N ASN A 72 -24.09 -2.69 1.87
CA ASN A 72 -23.78 -3.98 2.49
C ASN A 72 -22.30 -4.36 2.32
N ALA A 73 -21.71 -4.14 1.14
CA ALA A 73 -20.28 -4.35 0.93
C ALA A 73 -19.42 -3.36 1.73
N LEU A 74 -19.86 -2.10 1.85
CA LEU A 74 -19.21 -1.10 2.70
C LEU A 74 -19.31 -1.48 4.18
N LEU A 75 -20.50 -1.87 4.65
CA LEU A 75 -20.74 -2.29 6.03
C LEU A 75 -19.95 -3.54 6.37
N LEU A 76 -19.93 -4.55 5.49
CA LEU A 76 -19.12 -5.74 5.67
C LEU A 76 -17.63 -5.38 5.72
N ARG A 77 -17.16 -4.50 4.83
CA ARG A 77 -15.78 -3.98 4.88
C ARG A 77 -15.48 -3.30 6.21
N GLU A 78 -16.34 -2.38 6.66
CA GLU A 78 -16.14 -1.69 7.93
C GLU A 78 -16.23 -2.67 9.12
N HIS A 79 -17.08 -3.71 9.07
CA HIS A 79 -17.13 -4.77 10.07
C HIS A 79 -15.84 -5.60 10.10
N LEU A 80 -15.37 -6.07 8.94
CA LEU A 80 -14.13 -6.86 8.81
C LEU A 80 -12.91 -6.05 9.26
N LEU A 81 -12.91 -4.73 9.00
CA LEU A 81 -11.88 -3.80 9.44
C LEU A 81 -12.01 -3.39 10.92
N GLY A 82 -13.04 -3.87 11.63
CA GLY A 82 -13.30 -3.56 13.04
C GLY A 82 -13.73 -2.12 13.30
N ARG A 83 -14.23 -1.43 12.27
CA ARG A 83 -14.66 -0.03 12.27
C ARG A 83 -16.18 0.15 12.38
N ALA A 84 -16.95 -0.93 12.24
CA ALA A 84 -18.39 -0.98 12.52
C ALA A 84 -18.69 -1.72 13.84
N THR A 85 -19.88 -1.49 14.39
CA THR A 85 -20.39 -2.20 15.58
C THR A 85 -20.53 -3.69 15.29
N PRO A 86 -19.98 -4.59 16.14
CA PRO A 86 -20.09 -6.03 15.93
C PRO A 86 -21.55 -6.49 15.79
N LEU A 87 -21.76 -7.55 15.02
CA LEU A 87 -23.04 -8.27 15.04
C LEU A 87 -23.35 -8.70 16.49
N PRO A 88 -24.62 -8.61 16.93
CA PRO A 88 -24.98 -9.00 18.29
C PRO A 88 -24.49 -10.42 18.62
N GLY A 89 -23.63 -10.53 19.63
CA GLY A 89 -23.10 -11.81 20.10
C GLY A 89 -21.79 -12.28 19.46
N VAL A 90 -21.24 -11.59 18.46
CA VAL A 90 -19.93 -11.94 17.86
C VAL A 90 -18.94 -10.78 18.01
N PRO A 91 -17.89 -10.90 18.84
CA PRO A 91 -16.88 -9.85 18.96
C PRO A 91 -16.09 -9.70 17.64
N ASN A 92 -15.72 -8.46 17.27
CA ASN A 92 -14.99 -8.16 16.01
C ASN A 92 -13.74 -9.02 15.80
N SER A 93 -12.99 -9.31 16.87
CA SER A 93 -11.79 -10.15 16.80
C SER A 93 -12.07 -11.60 16.38
N ALA A 94 -13.26 -12.14 16.70
CA ALA A 94 -13.65 -13.48 16.29
C ALA A 94 -13.98 -13.51 14.79
N MET A 95 -14.72 -12.51 14.27
CA MET A 95 -15.03 -12.42 12.83
C MET A 95 -13.77 -12.25 11.98
N SER A 96 -12.86 -11.35 12.36
CA SER A 96 -11.59 -11.19 11.65
C SER A 96 -10.76 -12.48 11.68
N ALA A 97 -10.79 -13.25 12.78
CA ALA A 97 -10.11 -14.53 12.87
C ALA A 97 -10.72 -15.60 11.95
N PHE A 98 -12.06 -15.70 11.88
CA PHE A 98 -12.74 -16.59 10.92
C PHE A 98 -12.41 -16.21 9.48
N PHE A 99 -12.44 -14.93 9.16
CA PHE A 99 -12.08 -14.43 7.84
C PHE A 99 -10.63 -14.78 7.48
N VAL A 100 -9.67 -14.63 8.41
CA VAL A 100 -8.28 -15.04 8.18
C VAL A 100 -8.15 -16.55 7.94
N LEU A 101 -8.88 -17.38 8.69
CA LEU A 101 -8.91 -18.83 8.47
C LEU A 101 -9.48 -19.17 7.08
N GLU A 102 -10.46 -18.40 6.61
CA GLU A 102 -10.99 -18.51 5.25
C GLU A 102 -10.08 -17.90 4.18
N LEU A 103 -9.01 -17.18 4.52
CA LEU A 103 -8.12 -16.60 3.52
C LEU A 103 -6.81 -17.36 3.36
N PHE A 104 -6.43 -18.16 4.37
CA PHE A 104 -5.18 -18.90 4.39
C PHE A 104 -5.42 -20.41 4.38
N ASN A 105 -5.10 -21.05 3.25
CA ASN A 105 -5.13 -22.52 3.13
C ASN A 105 -3.86 -23.21 3.70
N ASP A 106 -2.80 -22.46 4.02
CA ASP A 106 -1.58 -22.97 4.64
C ASP A 106 -0.90 -21.95 5.58
N GLN A 107 0.17 -22.37 6.26
CA GLN A 107 0.96 -21.51 7.16
C GLN A 107 2.08 -20.72 6.45
N THR A 108 1.91 -20.28 5.20
CA THR A 108 2.96 -19.48 4.54
C THR A 108 3.22 -18.17 5.29
N TYR A 109 4.46 -18.04 5.78
CA TYR A 109 4.90 -16.94 6.64
C TYR A 109 4.84 -15.58 5.92
N LEU A 110 5.26 -15.52 4.65
CA LEU A 110 5.48 -14.24 3.97
C LEU A 110 4.19 -13.40 3.91
N PRO A 111 3.08 -13.87 3.33
CA PRO A 111 1.90 -13.01 3.17
C PRO A 111 1.24 -12.67 4.51
N ARG A 112 1.52 -13.41 5.59
CA ARG A 112 0.95 -13.13 6.92
C ARG A 112 1.62 -11.94 7.62
N HIS A 113 2.95 -11.85 7.57
CA HIS A 113 3.70 -10.92 8.43
C HIS A 113 4.23 -9.66 7.73
N GLY A 114 4.26 -9.65 6.39
CA GLY A 114 4.92 -8.58 5.66
C GLY A 114 4.03 -7.38 5.35
N MET A 115 4.69 -6.23 5.16
CA MET A 115 4.15 -5.09 4.42
C MET A 115 5.08 -4.81 3.23
N TRP A 116 4.51 -4.66 2.05
CA TRP A 116 5.26 -4.69 0.80
C TRP A 116 4.59 -3.81 -0.25
N MET A 117 5.35 -3.46 -1.28
CA MET A 117 4.89 -2.59 -2.36
C MET A 117 4.96 -3.30 -3.70
N PRO A 118 3.87 -3.96 -4.13
CA PRO A 118 3.69 -4.35 -5.52
C PRO A 118 3.68 -3.11 -6.41
N VAL A 119 4.56 -3.08 -7.41
CA VAL A 119 4.76 -1.91 -8.29
C VAL A 119 4.96 -2.38 -9.72
N TRP A 120 4.27 -1.76 -10.68
CA TRP A 120 4.44 -1.98 -12.11
C TRP A 120 4.51 -0.63 -12.85
N MET A 121 5.68 0.01 -12.85
CA MET A 121 5.87 1.27 -13.57
C MET A 121 5.71 1.05 -15.09
N PRO A 122 4.79 1.75 -15.79
CA PRO A 122 4.64 1.64 -17.23
C PRO A 122 5.96 1.87 -17.96
N GLN A 123 6.24 1.08 -19.00
CA GLN A 123 7.48 1.18 -19.75
C GLN A 123 7.71 2.58 -20.32
N SER A 124 6.66 3.26 -20.79
CA SER A 124 6.71 4.62 -21.33
C SER A 124 7.29 5.66 -20.37
N LEU A 125 7.26 5.40 -19.06
CA LEU A 125 7.80 6.31 -18.04
C LEU A 125 9.32 6.17 -17.86
N ALA A 126 9.97 5.13 -18.39
CA ALA A 126 11.39 4.87 -18.18
C ALA A 126 12.10 4.30 -19.41
N ARG A 127 13.35 4.70 -19.62
CA ARG A 127 14.16 4.23 -20.76
C ARG A 127 14.57 2.77 -20.62
N ASP A 128 14.93 2.38 -19.40
CA ASP A 128 15.39 1.05 -19.03
C ASP A 128 15.10 0.77 -17.54
N ALA A 129 15.49 -0.40 -17.05
CA ALA A 129 15.24 -0.81 -15.67
C ALA A 129 15.99 0.04 -14.63
N LEU A 130 17.17 0.59 -14.96
CA LEU A 130 17.93 1.42 -14.06
C LEU A 130 17.29 2.81 -13.94
N ASP A 131 16.86 3.38 -15.08
CA ASP A 131 16.09 4.61 -15.17
C ASP A 131 14.76 4.49 -14.38
N ALA A 132 14.06 3.35 -14.53
CA ALA A 132 12.85 3.04 -13.77
C ALA A 132 13.09 2.97 -12.26
N GLN A 133 14.20 2.34 -11.84
CA GLN A 133 14.60 2.23 -10.44
C GLN A 133 14.87 3.61 -9.81
N GLN A 134 15.58 4.49 -10.50
CA GLN A 134 15.84 5.85 -10.02
C GLN A 134 14.57 6.70 -9.97
N LYS A 135 13.73 6.64 -11.01
CA LYS A 135 12.43 7.33 -11.04
C LYS A 135 11.48 6.84 -9.95
N LEU A 136 11.44 5.53 -9.70
CA LEU A 136 10.62 4.98 -8.61
C LEU A 136 11.09 5.52 -7.26
N THR A 137 12.41 5.62 -7.05
CA THR A 137 12.96 6.21 -5.83
C THR A 137 12.47 7.64 -5.66
N ALA A 138 12.60 8.49 -6.68
CA ALA A 138 12.12 9.87 -6.62
C ALA A 138 10.61 9.98 -6.34
N ILE A 139 9.80 9.12 -6.97
CA ILE A 139 8.35 9.05 -6.74
C ILE A 139 8.04 8.67 -5.29
N ILE A 140 8.72 7.66 -4.73
CA ILE A 140 8.51 7.24 -3.34
C ILE A 140 8.93 8.36 -2.37
N GLU A 141 10.05 9.03 -2.61
CA GLU A 141 10.52 10.12 -1.75
C GLU A 141 9.54 11.29 -1.74
N GLN A 142 9.04 11.68 -2.91
CA GLN A 142 8.01 12.71 -3.01
C GLN A 142 6.73 12.28 -2.30
N ALA A 143 6.23 11.07 -2.56
CA ALA A 143 5.01 10.57 -1.92
C ALA A 143 5.16 10.46 -0.39
N VAL A 144 6.35 10.14 0.11
CA VAL A 144 6.67 10.16 1.55
C VAL A 144 6.60 11.59 2.10
N ALA A 145 7.25 12.55 1.44
CA ALA A 145 7.24 13.94 1.89
C ALA A 145 5.81 14.52 1.93
N GLU A 146 4.96 14.17 0.95
CA GLU A 146 3.56 14.60 0.88
C GLU A 146 2.64 13.89 1.90
N SER A 147 3.03 12.71 2.38
CA SER A 147 2.21 11.89 3.29
C SER A 147 2.56 12.05 4.76
N LEU A 148 3.71 12.63 5.08
CA LEU A 148 4.06 13.00 6.45
C LEU A 148 3.25 14.24 6.91
N PRO A 149 2.95 14.37 8.21
CA PRO A 149 2.37 15.60 8.75
C PRO A 149 3.30 16.81 8.50
N ALA A 150 2.74 18.02 8.44
CA ALA A 150 3.45 19.22 7.97
C ALA A 150 4.67 19.64 8.80
N ASP A 151 4.73 19.22 10.07
CA ASP A 151 5.83 19.43 11.01
C ASP A 151 6.94 18.37 10.91
N TYR A 152 6.79 17.39 10.02
CA TYR A 152 7.83 16.42 9.71
C TYR A 152 8.60 16.81 8.45
N ARG A 153 9.90 16.51 8.46
CA ARG A 153 10.82 16.76 7.35
C ARG A 153 11.65 15.53 7.06
N THR A 154 12.02 15.36 5.80
CA THR A 154 12.87 14.26 5.36
C THR A 154 14.12 14.75 4.67
N LYS A 155 15.22 14.00 4.80
CA LYS A 155 16.40 14.16 3.95
C LYS A 155 16.98 12.80 3.59
N PRO A 156 17.54 12.64 2.38
CA PRO A 156 18.17 11.38 2.03
C PRO A 156 19.44 11.13 2.84
N TYR A 157 19.69 9.85 3.08
CA TYR A 157 20.90 9.34 3.70
C TYR A 157 21.32 8.08 2.96
N GLU A 158 22.56 8.09 2.47
CA GLU A 158 23.13 7.00 1.69
C GLU A 158 24.40 6.49 2.34
N TRP A 159 24.66 5.20 2.15
CA TRP A 159 25.94 4.59 2.51
C TRP A 159 26.23 3.42 1.59
N SER A 160 27.47 2.95 1.61
CA SER A 160 27.86 1.71 0.95
C SER A 160 28.42 0.74 1.97
N ASN A 161 28.01 -0.52 1.90
CA ASN A 161 28.66 -1.62 2.61
C ASN A 161 29.61 -2.34 1.67
N LYS A 162 30.69 -2.88 2.24
CA LYS A 162 31.68 -3.68 1.54
C LYS A 162 31.88 -5.01 2.27
N ALA A 163 31.65 -6.11 1.55
CA ALA A 163 31.94 -7.45 2.04
C ALA A 163 33.45 -7.74 1.99
N ILE A 164 33.88 -8.75 2.76
CA ILE A 164 35.30 -9.15 2.87
C ILE A 164 35.91 -9.54 1.52
N PHE A 165 35.12 -10.09 0.60
CA PHE A 165 35.54 -10.45 -0.76
C PHE A 165 35.43 -9.29 -1.78
N GLY A 166 35.23 -8.06 -1.30
CA GLY A 166 35.23 -6.84 -2.12
C GLY A 166 33.90 -6.52 -2.81
N ALA A 167 32.84 -7.32 -2.64
CA ALA A 167 31.53 -6.94 -3.14
C ALA A 167 30.94 -5.76 -2.37
N GLU A 168 30.38 -4.82 -3.11
CA GLU A 168 29.84 -3.58 -2.58
C GLU A 168 28.33 -3.51 -2.83
N SER A 169 27.60 -3.02 -1.85
CA SER A 169 26.16 -2.75 -1.91
C SER A 169 25.91 -1.32 -1.46
N SER A 170 25.07 -0.60 -2.17
CA SER A 170 24.68 0.77 -1.82
C SER A 170 23.25 0.78 -1.29
N TYR A 171 23.04 1.57 -0.25
CA TYR A 171 21.76 1.68 0.44
C TYR A 171 21.36 3.14 0.52
N ARG A 172 20.04 3.36 0.50
CA ARG A 172 19.44 4.67 0.69
C ARG A 172 18.25 4.55 1.63
N MET A 173 18.14 5.51 2.53
CA MET A 173 16.97 5.70 3.38
C MET A 173 16.70 7.20 3.52
N LEU A 174 15.54 7.56 4.06
CA LEU A 174 15.26 8.95 4.44
C LEU A 174 15.41 9.09 5.95
N ARG A 175 16.20 10.06 6.40
CA ARG A 175 16.14 10.53 7.79
C ARG A 175 14.90 11.38 7.96
N VAL A 176 14.25 11.25 9.11
CA VAL A 176 13.02 11.97 9.43
C VAL A 176 13.23 12.78 10.70
N ASP A 177 12.84 14.05 10.66
CA ASP A 177 12.80 14.99 11.79
C ASP A 177 11.36 15.46 12.00
N GLY A 178 10.94 15.71 13.24
CA GLY A 178 9.57 16.09 13.61
C GLY A 178 9.25 15.74 15.08
N PRO A 179 8.02 15.98 15.57
CA PRO A 179 7.68 15.84 16.99
C PRO A 179 8.04 14.51 17.67
N LEU A 180 7.97 13.38 16.95
CA LEU A 180 8.35 12.05 17.48
C LEU A 180 9.78 11.62 17.05
N CYS A 181 10.43 12.44 16.24
CA CYS A 181 11.61 12.11 15.45
C CYS A 181 12.70 13.18 15.57
N GLU A 182 12.69 13.97 16.64
CA GLU A 182 13.61 15.08 16.85
C GLU A 182 15.07 14.67 16.67
N GLY A 183 15.86 15.57 16.08
CA GLY A 183 17.28 15.33 15.87
C GLY A 183 17.56 14.24 14.83
N TRP A 184 16.67 14.05 13.85
CA TRP A 184 16.80 13.03 12.80
C TRP A 184 16.82 11.58 13.33
N SER A 185 16.13 11.35 14.45
CA SER A 185 16.16 10.09 15.19
C SER A 185 15.23 9.01 14.60
N CYS A 186 14.52 9.31 13.51
CA CYS A 186 13.71 8.34 12.77
C CYS A 186 14.22 8.15 11.34
N VAL A 187 13.85 7.03 10.75
CA VAL A 187 14.17 6.70 9.36
C VAL A 187 12.96 6.14 8.63
N ILE A 188 12.84 6.48 7.35
CA ILE A 188 12.00 5.76 6.41
C ILE A 188 12.88 4.88 5.55
N ARG A 189 12.64 3.57 5.64
CA ARG A 189 13.33 2.54 4.85
C ARG A 189 12.42 2.01 3.77
N GLY A 190 13.02 1.50 2.70
CA GLY A 190 12.34 0.72 1.70
C GLY A 190 13.23 0.42 0.51
N SER A 191 12.59 0.04 -0.60
CA SER A 191 13.26 -0.17 -1.89
C SER A 191 13.67 1.15 -2.53
N LEU A 192 14.61 1.85 -1.92
CA LEU A 192 15.16 3.12 -2.39
C LEU A 192 16.55 2.91 -2.99
N SER A 193 16.75 3.40 -4.21
CA SER A 193 18.03 3.32 -4.91
C SER A 193 18.96 4.44 -4.49
N SER A 194 20.24 4.12 -4.27
CA SER A 194 21.30 5.13 -4.18
C SER A 194 21.35 5.95 -5.47
N SER A 195 21.50 7.26 -5.29
CA SER A 195 21.71 8.23 -6.36
C SER A 195 23.14 8.16 -6.91
N GLU A 196 24.12 7.93 -6.04
CA GLU A 196 25.53 7.83 -6.41
C GLU A 196 25.89 6.49 -7.06
N ARG A 197 25.31 5.38 -6.57
CA ARG A 197 25.66 4.02 -7.00
C ARG A 197 24.42 3.15 -7.24
N PRO A 198 23.51 3.53 -8.16
CA PRO A 198 22.22 2.84 -8.35
C PRO A 198 22.38 1.38 -8.79
N THR A 199 23.44 1.04 -9.54
CA THR A 199 23.73 -0.34 -9.97
C THR A 199 24.11 -1.28 -8.82
N LYS A 200 24.36 -0.74 -7.62
CA LYS A 200 24.67 -1.49 -6.39
C LYS A 200 23.51 -1.52 -5.38
N SER A 201 22.35 -0.95 -5.73
CA SER A 201 21.15 -0.94 -4.89
C SER A 201 20.24 -2.14 -5.21
N PHE A 202 20.57 -3.29 -4.64
CA PHE A 202 19.87 -4.55 -4.96
C PHE A 202 18.39 -4.56 -4.54
N ASP A 203 18.04 -3.88 -3.45
CA ASP A 203 16.68 -3.87 -2.89
C ASP A 203 15.70 -3.01 -3.70
N ALA A 204 16.20 -2.13 -4.56
CA ALA A 204 15.40 -1.26 -5.44
C ALA A 204 15.32 -1.76 -6.89
N LYS A 205 15.85 -2.96 -7.16
CA LYS A 205 16.01 -3.45 -8.54
C LYS A 205 14.66 -3.60 -9.24
N MET A 206 14.55 -2.98 -10.41
CA MET A 206 13.40 -3.15 -11.29
C MET A 206 13.70 -4.21 -12.37
N VAL A 207 12.66 -4.92 -12.82
CA VAL A 207 12.74 -5.89 -13.92
C VAL A 207 11.60 -5.70 -14.90
N ARG A 208 11.87 -5.82 -16.21
CA ARG A 208 10.81 -5.74 -17.22
C ARG A 208 9.95 -7.00 -17.18
N VAL A 209 8.64 -6.83 -17.22
CA VAL A 209 7.62 -7.88 -17.23
C VAL A 209 6.45 -7.47 -18.12
N ASP A 210 5.60 -8.42 -18.50
CA ASP A 210 4.31 -8.10 -19.12
C ASP A 210 3.42 -7.37 -18.10
N THR A 211 2.71 -6.35 -18.57
CA THR A 211 1.84 -5.56 -17.70
C THR A 211 0.64 -6.38 -17.27
N PRO A 212 0.35 -6.51 -15.96
CA PRO A 212 -0.83 -7.23 -15.51
C PRO A 212 -2.13 -6.59 -16.06
N PRO A 213 -3.15 -7.38 -16.41
CA PRO A 213 -4.35 -6.88 -17.10
C PRO A 213 -5.21 -5.92 -16.26
N PHE A 214 -5.00 -5.88 -14.94
CA PHE A 214 -5.71 -4.97 -14.05
C PHE A 214 -5.08 -3.57 -13.96
N ILE A 215 -3.86 -3.37 -14.48
CA ILE A 215 -3.26 -2.03 -14.58
C ILE A 215 -3.92 -1.31 -15.77
N ARG A 216 -4.69 -0.25 -15.48
CA ARG A 216 -5.42 0.50 -16.51
C ARG A 216 -4.45 1.25 -17.42
N ASP A 217 -4.82 1.35 -18.69
CA ASP A 217 -4.16 2.21 -19.69
C ASP A 217 -2.63 2.02 -19.78
N GLY A 218 -2.15 0.85 -19.36
CA GLY A 218 -0.74 0.52 -19.30
C GLY A 218 -0.19 0.11 -20.66
N ASP A 219 1.10 0.37 -20.86
CA ASP A 219 1.84 -0.22 -21.95
C ASP A 219 1.74 -1.75 -21.90
N GLY A 220 2.00 -2.44 -23.02
CA GLY A 220 2.05 -3.92 -23.02
C GLY A 220 3.09 -4.52 -22.08
N SER A 221 4.09 -3.73 -21.64
CA SER A 221 5.07 -4.15 -20.63
C SER A 221 5.33 -3.07 -19.58
N SER A 222 5.78 -3.48 -18.40
CA SER A 222 6.06 -2.62 -17.26
C SER A 222 7.40 -2.99 -16.61
N TYR A 223 7.97 -2.07 -15.84
CA TYR A 223 9.06 -2.34 -14.91
C TYR A 223 8.49 -2.65 -13.53
N ARG A 224 8.66 -3.90 -13.08
CA ARG A 224 8.23 -4.37 -11.77
C ARG A 224 9.33 -4.26 -10.74
N LEU A 225 9.02 -3.78 -9.53
CA LEU A 225 9.94 -3.84 -8.40
C LEU A 225 10.21 -5.30 -8.01
N ARG A 226 11.48 -5.70 -7.97
CA ARG A 226 11.86 -7.06 -7.61
C ARG A 226 11.94 -7.20 -6.09
N GLY A 227 11.28 -8.23 -5.58
CA GLY A 227 11.39 -8.63 -4.19
C GLY A 227 10.30 -8.03 -3.32
N LEU A 228 10.67 -7.88 -2.06
CA LEU A 228 9.74 -7.79 -0.94
C LEU A 228 9.99 -6.50 -0.14
N GLY A 229 10.09 -5.39 -0.87
CA GLY A 229 10.30 -4.07 -0.28
C GLY A 229 9.00 -3.39 0.09
N GLY A 230 8.98 -2.70 1.23
CA GLY A 230 7.91 -1.79 1.63
C GLY A 230 8.50 -0.48 2.14
N VAL A 231 7.67 0.54 2.36
CA VAL A 231 8.09 1.83 2.95
C VAL A 231 7.75 1.84 4.43
N VAL A 232 8.73 1.79 5.32
CA VAL A 232 8.49 1.73 6.78
C VAL A 232 9.12 2.90 7.51
N LEU A 233 8.34 3.56 8.39
CA LEU A 233 8.82 4.63 9.28
C LEU A 233 9.12 4.05 10.66
N HIS A 234 10.39 4.06 11.06
CA HIS A 234 10.82 3.54 12.36
C HIS A 234 11.70 4.53 13.13
N LYS A 235 11.78 4.35 14.46
CA LYS A 235 12.76 5.02 15.32
C LYS A 235 14.11 4.32 15.21
N VAL A 236 15.21 5.08 15.15
CA VAL A 236 16.56 4.53 15.24
C VAL A 236 16.91 4.32 16.70
N VAL A 237 17.29 3.09 17.07
CA VAL A 237 17.70 2.74 18.44
C VAL A 237 19.22 2.63 18.57
N GLU A 238 19.90 2.25 17.48
CA GLU A 238 21.35 2.10 17.46
C GLU A 238 21.85 2.30 16.03
N GLU A 239 22.98 2.97 15.89
CA GLU A 239 23.64 3.18 14.61
C GLU A 239 25.17 3.15 14.79
N TYR A 240 25.84 2.30 14.04
CA TYR A 240 27.27 2.10 14.17
C TYR A 240 27.89 1.50 12.91
N ASP A 241 29.19 1.74 12.75
CA ASP A 241 30.00 1.10 11.73
C ASP A 241 30.69 -0.14 12.30
N GLU A 242 30.36 -1.30 11.75
CA GLU A 242 30.98 -2.57 12.05
C GLU A 242 32.16 -2.81 11.08
N LYS A 243 33.37 -2.90 11.62
CA LYS A 243 34.56 -3.29 10.85
C LYS A 243 34.63 -4.82 10.76
N GLY A 244 34.64 -5.35 9.55
CA GLY A 244 34.89 -6.76 9.30
C GLY A 244 36.35 -7.13 9.52
N ALA A 245 36.65 -8.44 9.63
CA ALA A 245 37.95 -8.96 10.03
C ALA A 245 39.16 -8.61 9.12
N VAL A 246 38.95 -8.00 7.94
CA VAL A 246 40.04 -7.63 7.01
C VAL A 246 39.79 -6.27 6.36
N SER A 247 38.87 -6.20 5.39
CA SER A 247 38.56 -4.99 4.60
C SER A 247 37.06 -4.68 4.50
N GLY A 248 36.24 -5.48 5.19
CA GLY A 248 34.80 -5.30 5.20
C GLY A 248 34.38 -4.13 6.08
N HIS A 249 33.36 -3.40 5.66
CA HIS A 249 32.71 -2.35 6.44
C HIS A 249 31.20 -2.48 6.25
N TRP A 250 30.49 -2.48 7.37
CA TRP A 250 29.05 -2.55 7.41
C TRP A 250 28.53 -1.41 8.27
N HIS A 251 27.76 -0.52 7.66
CA HIS A 251 26.97 0.42 8.41
C HIS A 251 25.68 -0.27 8.87
N ARG A 252 25.47 -0.30 10.19
CA ARG A 252 24.32 -0.94 10.83
C ARG A 252 23.42 0.13 11.41
N VAL A 253 22.14 0.03 11.11
CA VAL A 253 21.10 0.84 11.72
C VAL A 253 20.06 -0.12 12.29
N LYS A 254 19.91 -0.15 13.61
CA LYS A 254 18.85 -0.90 14.29
C LYS A 254 17.66 0.02 14.53
N THR A 255 16.46 -0.52 14.34
CA THR A 255 15.24 0.28 14.44
C THR A 255 14.12 -0.47 15.14
N GLU A 256 13.16 0.29 15.65
CA GLU A 256 11.93 -0.19 16.26
C GLU A 256 10.71 0.58 15.73
N PRO A 257 9.49 0.01 15.80
CA PRO A 257 8.27 0.71 15.43
C PRO A 257 8.11 2.04 16.17
N LEU A 258 7.71 3.11 15.47
CA LEU A 258 7.58 4.43 16.07
C LEU A 258 6.31 4.54 16.93
N SER A 259 6.42 4.35 18.24
CA SER A 259 5.25 4.47 19.13
C SER A 259 4.61 5.87 19.07
N GLY A 260 3.28 5.93 19.19
CA GLY A 260 2.51 7.18 19.15
C GLY A 260 2.24 7.76 17.76
N PHE A 261 2.87 7.25 16.70
CA PHE A 261 2.62 7.72 15.33
C PHE A 261 1.43 7.01 14.67
N ASP A 262 0.57 7.76 13.98
CA ASP A 262 -0.56 7.21 13.23
C ASP A 262 -0.12 6.61 11.90
N HIS A 263 0.40 5.38 11.97
CA HIS A 263 0.86 4.61 10.81
C HIS A 263 -0.25 4.37 9.79
N ALA A 264 -1.48 4.11 10.24
CA ALA A 264 -2.59 3.82 9.35
C ALA A 264 -2.93 5.05 8.49
N ALA A 265 -2.99 6.24 9.11
CA ALA A 265 -3.22 7.48 8.36
C ALA A 265 -2.04 7.82 7.43
N PHE A 266 -0.79 7.59 7.87
CA PHE A 266 0.39 7.76 7.02
C PHE A 266 0.32 6.87 5.78
N TYR A 267 0.08 5.57 5.94
CA TYR A 267 0.02 4.63 4.81
C TYR A 267 -1.12 4.91 3.84
N ARG A 268 -2.26 5.37 4.36
CA ARG A 268 -3.37 5.81 3.51
C ARG A 268 -2.99 7.04 2.69
N ARG A 269 -2.36 8.06 3.29
CA ARG A 269 -1.87 9.25 2.56
C ARG A 269 -0.77 8.90 1.56
N LEU A 270 0.16 8.01 1.95
CA LEU A 270 1.22 7.52 1.06
C LEU A 270 0.61 6.83 -0.16
N SER A 271 -0.36 5.94 0.03
CA SER A 271 -1.07 5.28 -1.07
C SER A 271 -1.83 6.27 -1.96
N THR A 272 -2.37 7.36 -1.41
CA THR A 272 -2.99 8.43 -2.20
C THR A 272 -1.99 9.22 -3.05
N ALA A 273 -0.81 9.50 -2.52
CA ALA A 273 0.25 10.22 -3.21
C ALA A 273 0.96 9.37 -4.28
N LEU A 274 0.95 8.03 -4.12
CA LEU A 274 1.52 7.11 -5.09
C LEU A 274 0.71 7.04 -6.41
N PRO A 275 1.37 6.70 -7.54
CA PRO A 275 0.70 6.38 -8.79
C PRO A 275 -0.26 5.19 -8.68
N ASP A 276 -1.23 5.11 -9.58
CA ASP A 276 -2.24 4.04 -9.60
C ASP A 276 -1.65 2.64 -9.87
N TRP A 277 -0.49 2.56 -10.50
CA TRP A 277 0.28 1.33 -10.71
C TRP A 277 1.14 0.89 -9.52
N ALA A 278 1.07 1.61 -8.40
CA ALA A 278 1.73 1.27 -7.15
C ALA A 278 0.72 0.90 -6.05
N PHE A 279 1.02 -0.19 -5.34
CA PHE A 279 0.17 -0.77 -4.31
C PHE A 279 0.94 -0.90 -3.00
N ILE A 280 0.22 -1.02 -1.88
CA ILE A 280 0.83 -1.37 -0.58
C ILE A 280 0.04 -2.53 0.01
N TYR A 281 0.64 -3.70 0.10
CA TYR A 281 0.03 -4.87 0.75
C TYR A 281 0.34 -4.88 2.24
N PHE A 282 -0.67 -5.24 3.05
CA PHE A 282 -0.57 -5.46 4.49
C PHE A 282 -1.02 -6.88 4.82
N GLY A 283 -0.11 -7.69 5.37
CA GLY A 283 -0.46 -8.98 5.94
C GLY A 283 -1.25 -8.85 7.26
N PRO A 284 -2.07 -9.85 7.62
CA PRO A 284 -2.89 -9.87 8.85
C PRO A 284 -2.07 -9.73 10.14
N GLU A 285 -0.82 -10.18 10.15
CA GLU A 285 0.04 -10.17 11.33
C GLU A 285 1.11 -9.08 11.28
N TYR A 286 1.02 -8.18 10.31
CA TYR A 286 1.85 -6.99 10.31
C TYR A 286 1.51 -6.08 11.49
N THR A 287 2.51 -5.58 12.20
CA THR A 287 2.37 -4.83 13.45
C THR A 287 1.44 -3.62 13.37
N HIS A 288 1.33 -2.98 12.20
CA HIS A 288 0.45 -1.82 11.99
C HIS A 288 -0.91 -2.17 11.37
N ASN A 289 -1.19 -3.44 11.12
CA ASN A 289 -2.50 -3.93 10.69
C ASN A 289 -3.39 -4.25 11.89
N LYS A 290 -4.12 -3.25 12.39
CA LYS A 290 -5.02 -3.42 13.54
C LYS A 290 -6.22 -4.33 13.26
N ALA A 291 -6.68 -4.37 12.01
CA ALA A 291 -7.82 -5.18 11.59
C ALA A 291 -7.52 -6.68 11.58
N ARG A 292 -6.23 -7.04 11.54
CA ARG A 292 -5.74 -8.42 11.44
C ARG A 292 -6.31 -9.20 10.24
N ILE A 293 -6.72 -8.50 9.19
CA ILE A 293 -7.11 -9.11 7.91
C ILE A 293 -6.14 -8.63 6.82
N PRO A 294 -5.75 -9.46 5.84
CA PRO A 294 -4.94 -8.97 4.74
C PRO A 294 -5.73 -7.96 3.89
N PHE A 295 -5.06 -6.91 3.42
CA PHE A 295 -5.62 -5.97 2.46
C PHE A 295 -4.53 -5.31 1.62
N VAL A 296 -4.93 -4.72 0.49
CA VAL A 296 -4.06 -3.94 -0.39
C VAL A 296 -4.55 -2.49 -0.41
N LEU A 297 -3.65 -1.51 -0.25
CA LEU A 297 -3.93 -0.11 -0.50
C LEU A 297 -3.59 0.27 -1.94
N ASN A 298 -4.49 0.99 -2.59
CA ASN A 298 -4.23 1.68 -3.85
C ASN A 298 -5.01 3.00 -3.87
N ARG A 299 -4.31 4.11 -4.13
CA ARG A 299 -4.91 5.46 -4.19
C ARG A 299 -5.72 5.82 -2.93
N GLY A 300 -5.28 5.33 -1.77
CA GLY A 300 -5.95 5.54 -0.47
C GLY A 300 -7.17 4.66 -0.21
N LYS A 301 -7.52 3.74 -1.13
CA LYS A 301 -8.60 2.76 -0.96
C LYS A 301 -8.05 1.43 -0.46
N GLU A 302 -8.72 0.79 0.49
CA GLU A 302 -8.42 -0.60 0.89
C GLU A 302 -9.20 -1.55 -0.02
N LEU A 303 -8.46 -2.47 -0.63
CA LEU A 303 -8.92 -3.56 -1.46
C LEU A 303 -8.86 -4.83 -0.62
N LEU A 304 -10.00 -5.49 -0.45
CA LEU A 304 -10.12 -6.72 0.33
C LEU A 304 -10.05 -7.95 -0.58
N PHE A 305 -9.69 -9.09 0.00
CA PHE A 305 -9.69 -10.41 -0.63
C PHE A 305 -11.10 -11.02 -0.59
N ILE A 306 -12.04 -10.36 -1.25
CA ILE A 306 -13.45 -10.72 -1.27
C ILE A 306 -13.94 -10.76 -2.71
N LYS A 307 -14.66 -11.82 -3.08
CA LYS A 307 -15.38 -11.92 -4.35
C LYS A 307 -16.85 -12.27 -4.11
N ARG A 308 -17.69 -11.98 -5.10
CA ARG A 308 -19.12 -12.33 -5.07
C ARG A 308 -19.27 -13.85 -5.25
N ALA A 309 -20.10 -14.48 -4.41
CA ALA A 309 -20.48 -15.88 -4.59
C ALA A 309 -21.23 -16.06 -5.92
N GLU A 310 -20.99 -17.17 -6.61
CA GLU A 310 -21.80 -17.55 -7.77
C GLU A 310 -23.20 -17.98 -7.29
N PRO A 311 -24.28 -17.56 -7.97
CA PRO A 311 -25.61 -18.02 -7.62
C PRO A 311 -25.66 -19.55 -7.77
N SER A 312 -26.05 -20.25 -6.71
CA SER A 312 -26.28 -21.70 -6.74
C SER A 312 -27.40 -22.02 -7.75
N GLU A 313 -27.12 -22.88 -8.72
CA GLU A 313 -28.12 -23.45 -9.66
C GLU A 313 -29.17 -24.32 -8.95
#